data_AF-A0A524MEY1-F1
#
_entry.id   AF-A0A524MEY1-F1
#
_cell.length_a   1.000
_cell.length_b   1.000
_cell.length_c   1.000
_cell.angle_alpha   90.00
_cell.angle_beta   90.00
_cell.angle_gamma   90.00
#
_symmetry.space_group_name_H-M   'P 1'
#
loop_
_entity.id
_entity.type
_entity.pdbx_description
1 polymer ?
#
loop_
_entity_poly.entity_id
_entity_poly.type
_entity_poly.pdbx_seq_one_letter_code
_entity_poly.pdbx_strand_id
1 'polypeptide(L)'
;MLSRFRSTPPSPYQVRCELVVDGDTQPQAAALRIGVGWYMVGTPTDTLMKVLHELLPQDSYTVFAFGPSITQRQRRILFGDLYFICAKSRYAQRLTPDPIVCPLPDGYRVLPMDRHLLEGELDGVADLRESILGMWQSLAAFETDGFGFAAVHESLIVSRSYTDCVCKDRCEIVIETHPSHRLKGLGAHVASRTANEAFERGLNRVGWMSWANNAGSIAVSKKAGFSETCEYDVYITHWPAENPEDMTADEFRAFALDYEKQFSVRPPSGSGYPHVVAAMAWALASEGKACREQLNRAIDRGWLKTLDQLQELLPELFLRGTVLESTEWIALFARLEPAATGS
;
A
#
# COMPACT_ATOMS: atom_id res chain seq x y z
N MET A 1 31.25 -2.92 14.11
CA MET A 1 31.26 -3.74 12.88
C MET A 1 29.80 -4.03 12.59
N LEU A 2 29.34 -3.78 11.36
CA LEU A 2 27.94 -3.99 10.99
C LEU A 2 27.78 -5.41 10.47
N SER A 3 26.78 -6.13 10.97
CA SER A 3 26.39 -7.43 10.43
C SER A 3 25.22 -7.30 9.47
N ARG A 4 25.29 -8.06 8.38
CA ARG A 4 24.26 -8.15 7.35
C ARG A 4 23.90 -9.60 7.10
N PHE A 5 22.63 -9.93 7.24
CA PHE A 5 22.11 -11.28 7.03
C PHE A 5 21.14 -11.30 5.84
N ARG A 6 21.27 -12.32 4.98
CA ARG A 6 20.43 -12.52 3.80
C ARG A 6 19.95 -13.97 3.77
N SER A 7 18.67 -14.16 3.46
CA SER A 7 18.12 -15.47 3.12
C SER A 7 17.89 -15.55 1.61
N THR A 8 18.13 -16.73 1.02
CA THR A 8 17.84 -17.00 -0.39
C THR A 8 16.59 -17.88 -0.46
N PRO A 9 15.50 -17.41 -1.08
CA PRO A 9 14.32 -18.25 -1.25
C PRO A 9 14.46 -19.26 -2.40
N PRO A 10 13.75 -20.39 -2.35
CA PRO A 10 13.71 -21.39 -3.43
C PRO A 10 12.95 -20.97 -4.71
N SER A 11 12.25 -19.83 -4.70
CA SER A 11 11.41 -19.38 -5.84
C SER A 11 11.73 -17.93 -6.26
N PRO A 12 11.71 -17.60 -7.56
CA PRO A 12 11.95 -16.25 -8.07
C PRO A 12 10.88 -15.22 -7.66
N TYR A 13 9.74 -15.65 -7.12
CA TYR A 13 8.66 -14.79 -6.64
C TYR A 13 8.68 -14.56 -5.12
N GLN A 14 9.68 -15.07 -4.40
CA GLN A 14 9.73 -14.94 -2.95
C GLN A 14 10.50 -13.69 -2.51
N VAL A 15 9.86 -12.96 -1.60
CA VAL A 15 10.36 -11.78 -0.89
C VAL A 15 11.69 -12.09 -0.20
N ARG A 16 12.76 -11.44 -0.64
CA ARG A 16 14.08 -11.45 0.00
C ARG A 16 13.98 -10.77 1.37
N CYS A 17 14.14 -11.52 2.44
CA CYS A 17 14.33 -10.95 3.77
C CYS A 17 15.79 -10.51 3.93
N GLU A 18 15.98 -9.25 4.32
CA GLU A 18 17.31 -8.68 4.58
C GLU A 18 17.35 -8.00 5.95
N LEU A 19 18.28 -8.40 6.81
CA LEU A 19 18.47 -7.82 8.15
C LEU A 19 19.83 -7.13 8.23
N VAL A 20 19.80 -5.87 8.68
CA VAL A 20 20.99 -5.05 8.96
C VAL A 20 20.94 -4.63 10.43
N VAL A 21 22.03 -4.80 11.16
CA VAL A 21 22.14 -4.42 12.58
C VAL A 21 23.33 -3.52 12.81
N ASP A 22 23.25 -2.64 13.81
CA ASP A 22 24.29 -1.65 14.12
C ASP A 22 25.52 -2.19 14.87
N GLY A 23 25.48 -3.46 15.31
CA GLY A 23 26.60 -4.16 15.94
C GLY A 23 26.39 -5.67 16.06
N ASP A 24 27.50 -6.43 16.04
CA ASP A 24 27.46 -7.90 15.98
C ASP A 24 27.21 -8.59 17.33
N THR A 25 27.54 -7.92 18.43
CA THR A 25 27.51 -8.51 19.79
C THR A 25 26.38 -7.97 20.66
N GLN A 26 26.01 -6.69 20.52
CA GLN A 26 24.93 -6.04 21.27
C GLN A 26 24.23 -4.97 20.41
N PRO A 27 23.44 -5.36 19.40
CA PRO A 27 22.78 -4.40 18.52
C PRO A 27 21.79 -3.54 19.32
N GLN A 28 21.86 -2.22 19.12
CA GLN A 28 20.91 -1.24 19.67
C GLN A 28 19.83 -0.85 18.66
N ALA A 29 20.07 -1.14 17.37
CA ALA A 29 19.12 -0.94 16.31
C ALA A 29 19.26 -1.98 15.21
N ALA A 30 18.13 -2.23 14.55
CA ALA A 30 18.05 -3.14 13.42
C ALA A 30 17.11 -2.59 12.36
N ALA A 31 17.36 -2.96 11.12
CA ALA A 31 16.47 -2.69 9.99
C ALA A 31 16.25 -3.98 9.20
N LEU A 32 14.98 -4.33 9.04
CA LEU A 32 14.52 -5.53 8.38
C LEU A 32 13.77 -5.15 7.10
N ARG A 33 14.25 -5.61 5.94
CA ARG A 33 13.48 -5.55 4.70
C ARG A 33 12.60 -6.77 4.60
N ILE A 34 11.29 -6.56 4.54
CA ILE A 34 10.30 -7.60 4.24
C ILE A 34 9.15 -6.98 3.44
N GLY A 35 8.66 -7.73 2.45
CA GLY A 35 7.68 -7.27 1.48
C GLY A 35 8.19 -6.03 0.75
N VAL A 36 7.37 -4.99 0.76
CA VAL A 36 7.61 -3.72 0.04
C VAL A 36 8.41 -2.69 0.84
N GLY A 37 8.73 -2.96 2.12
CA GLY A 37 9.29 -1.92 3.00
C GLY A 37 10.43 -2.36 3.90
N TRP A 38 11.03 -1.36 4.54
CA TRP A 38 12.04 -1.51 5.59
C TRP A 38 11.44 -1.19 6.95
N TYR A 39 11.66 -2.07 7.92
CA TYR A 39 11.15 -1.96 9.28
C TYR A 39 12.35 -1.72 10.19
N MET A 40 12.47 -0.51 10.71
CA MET A 40 13.56 -0.11 11.59
C MET A 40 13.08 -0.11 13.04
N VAL A 41 13.89 -0.68 13.93
CA VAL A 41 13.64 -0.77 15.37
C VAL A 41 14.84 -0.29 16.18
N GLY A 42 14.57 0.21 17.38
CA GLY A 42 15.61 0.62 18.34
C GLY A 42 16.10 2.05 18.14
N THR A 43 17.32 2.34 18.61
CA THR A 43 17.93 3.68 18.52
C THR A 43 19.04 3.66 17.46
N PRO A 44 18.73 3.98 16.20
CA PRO A 44 19.67 3.81 15.11
C PRO A 44 20.91 4.70 15.24
N THR A 45 22.05 4.20 14.79
CA THR A 45 23.29 4.97 14.67
C THR A 45 23.39 5.65 13.30
N ASP A 46 24.21 6.69 13.18
CA ASP A 46 24.52 7.31 11.88
C ASP A 46 25.09 6.29 10.88
N THR A 47 25.82 5.29 11.37
CA THR A 47 26.41 4.23 10.53
C THR A 47 25.31 3.36 9.92
N LEU A 48 24.32 2.96 10.71
CA LEU A 48 23.16 2.22 10.20
C LEU A 48 22.40 3.05 9.17
N MET A 49 22.21 4.35 9.43
CA MET A 49 21.55 5.28 8.49
C MET A 49 22.27 5.36 7.13
N LYS A 50 23.61 5.45 7.13
CA LYS A 50 24.41 5.48 5.90
C LYS A 50 24.29 4.17 5.11
N VAL A 51 24.35 3.03 5.79
CA VAL A 51 24.18 1.73 5.11
C VAL A 51 22.77 1.61 4.53
N LEU A 52 21.75 1.99 5.28
CA LEU A 52 20.39 1.98 4.75
C LEU A 52 20.23 2.93 3.56
N HIS A 53 20.86 4.11 3.56
CA HIS A 53 20.85 5.01 2.41
C HIS A 53 21.36 4.34 1.11
N GLU A 54 22.41 3.53 1.22
CA GLU A 54 22.97 2.78 0.08
C GLU A 54 22.08 1.61 -0.37
N LEU A 55 21.22 1.10 0.53
CA LEU A 55 20.34 -0.04 0.28
C LEU A 55 18.94 0.35 -0.16
N LEU A 56 18.49 1.55 0.18
CA LEU A 56 17.21 2.06 -0.26
C LEU A 56 17.24 2.28 -1.78
N PRO A 57 16.25 1.79 -2.53
CA PRO A 57 16.09 2.15 -3.93
C PRO A 57 15.96 3.67 -4.08
N GLN A 58 16.54 4.23 -5.13
CA GLN A 58 16.61 5.68 -5.30
C GLN A 58 15.26 6.31 -5.62
N ASP A 59 14.35 5.56 -6.26
CA ASP A 59 13.11 6.11 -6.83
C ASP A 59 11.85 5.83 -5.97
N SER A 60 11.83 4.78 -5.15
CA SER A 60 10.62 4.42 -4.38
C SER A 60 10.94 3.55 -3.16
N TYR A 61 10.76 4.08 -1.96
CA TYR A 61 10.89 3.31 -0.72
C TYR A 61 9.79 3.63 0.30
N THR A 62 9.63 2.69 1.23
CA THR A 62 8.82 2.81 2.45
C THR A 62 9.67 2.37 3.64
N VAL A 63 9.89 3.25 4.62
CA VAL A 63 10.61 2.93 5.86
C VAL A 63 9.70 3.16 7.06
N PHE A 64 9.34 2.08 7.74
CA PHE A 64 8.58 2.09 8.99
C PHE A 64 9.56 2.23 10.17
N ALA A 65 9.44 3.28 10.97
CA ALA A 65 10.34 3.52 12.10
C ALA A 65 9.64 3.28 13.44
N PHE A 66 9.89 2.13 14.06
CA PHE A 66 9.33 1.74 15.35
C PHE A 66 10.33 2.05 16.48
N GLY A 67 10.09 3.08 17.29
CA GLY A 67 10.98 3.45 18.39
C GLY A 67 11.07 4.95 18.60
N PRO A 68 12.04 5.47 19.38
CA PRO A 68 12.24 6.91 19.51
C PRO A 68 12.46 7.52 18.13
N SER A 69 11.86 8.70 17.91
CA SER A 69 11.87 9.40 16.63
C SER A 69 13.29 9.54 16.08
N ILE A 70 13.49 9.21 14.80
CA ILE A 70 14.74 9.46 14.08
C ILE A 70 15.02 10.96 14.14
N THR A 71 16.24 11.35 14.51
CA THR A 71 16.61 12.78 14.59
C THR A 71 16.64 13.43 13.19
N GLN A 72 16.47 14.76 13.11
CA GLN A 72 16.55 15.48 11.83
C GLN A 72 17.88 15.22 11.08
N ARG A 73 18.99 15.11 11.82
CA ARG A 73 20.31 14.78 11.26
C ARG A 73 20.32 13.39 10.62
N GLN A 74 19.76 12.40 11.28
CA GLN A 74 19.69 11.03 10.77
C GLN A 74 18.74 10.91 9.58
N ARG A 75 17.61 11.62 9.58
CA ARG A 75 16.74 11.72 8.40
C ARG A 75 17.51 12.25 7.19
N ARG A 76 18.33 13.28 7.39
CA ARG A 76 19.17 13.82 6.31
C ARG A 76 20.24 12.82 5.83
N ILE A 77 20.81 12.03 6.73
CA ILE A 77 21.77 10.98 6.35
C ILE A 77 21.08 9.88 5.54
N LEU A 78 19.91 9.41 5.99
CA LEU A 78 19.22 8.27 5.38
C LEU A 78 18.48 8.64 4.09
N PHE A 79 17.73 9.73 4.12
CA PHE A 79 16.82 10.10 3.03
C PHE A 79 17.35 11.25 2.17
N GLY A 80 18.42 11.92 2.62
CA GLY A 80 18.82 13.19 2.04
C GLY A 80 17.75 14.26 2.29
N ASP A 81 17.39 14.97 1.23
CA ASP A 81 16.34 16.00 1.26
C ASP A 81 15.01 15.48 0.65
N LEU A 82 14.92 14.18 0.31
CA LEU A 82 13.79 13.58 -0.42
C LEU A 82 13.05 12.55 0.44
N TYR A 83 12.07 12.98 1.23
CA TYR A 83 11.13 12.10 1.92
C TYR A 83 9.87 12.84 2.36
N PHE A 84 8.78 12.09 2.49
CA PHE A 84 7.56 12.50 3.18
C PHE A 84 7.44 11.71 4.47
N ILE A 85 6.95 12.37 5.51
CA ILE A 85 6.61 11.72 6.77
C ILE A 85 5.09 11.57 6.80
N CYS A 86 4.63 10.34 6.96
CA CYS A 86 3.24 10.02 7.19
C CYS A 86 3.12 9.21 8.48
N ALA A 87 2.08 9.46 9.27
CA ALA A 87 1.80 8.65 10.44
C ALA A 87 1.03 7.39 10.03
N LYS A 88 1.38 6.24 10.62
CA LYS A 88 0.65 4.98 10.48
C LYS A 88 0.30 4.44 11.85
N SER A 89 -0.95 4.05 12.04
CA SER A 89 -1.48 3.53 13.30
C SER A 89 -1.65 2.02 13.20
N ARG A 90 -1.28 1.32 14.27
CA ARG A 90 -1.49 -0.12 14.41
C ARG A 90 -2.62 -0.38 15.38
N TYR A 91 -3.55 -1.21 14.96
CA TYR A 91 -4.66 -1.69 15.76
C TYR A 91 -4.50 -3.18 16.02
N ALA A 92 -5.15 -3.64 17.09
CA ALA A 92 -5.18 -5.05 17.42
C ALA A 92 -6.48 -5.44 18.07
N GLN A 93 -6.88 -6.68 17.81
CA GLN A 93 -7.89 -7.39 18.56
C GLN A 93 -7.23 -8.59 19.24
N ARG A 94 -7.66 -8.87 20.47
CA ARG A 94 -7.25 -10.06 21.23
C ARG A 94 -8.45 -10.96 21.41
N LEU A 95 -8.21 -12.24 21.67
CA LEU A 95 -9.26 -13.20 21.98
C LEU A 95 -10.10 -12.69 23.16
N THR A 96 -11.41 -12.62 22.96
CA THR A 96 -12.41 -12.30 23.98
C THR A 96 -13.40 -13.46 24.13
N PRO A 97 -14.05 -13.64 25.29
CA PRO A 97 -15.07 -14.68 25.46
C PRO A 97 -16.25 -14.51 24.50
N ASP A 98 -16.65 -13.27 24.25
CA ASP A 98 -17.72 -12.93 23.32
C ASP A 98 -17.12 -12.49 21.98
N PRO A 99 -17.41 -13.18 20.86
CA PRO A 99 -16.91 -12.81 19.55
C PRO A 99 -17.60 -11.52 19.07
N ILE A 100 -16.84 -10.66 18.41
CA ILE A 100 -17.39 -9.44 17.81
C ILE A 100 -17.94 -9.81 16.45
N VAL A 101 -19.24 -9.57 16.24
CA VAL A 101 -19.93 -9.89 15.00
C VAL A 101 -20.59 -8.64 14.45
N CYS A 102 -20.12 -8.19 13.29
CA CYS A 102 -20.81 -7.15 12.54
C CYS A 102 -21.91 -7.79 11.66
N PRO A 103 -23.11 -7.20 11.55
CA PRO A 103 -24.18 -7.78 10.73
C PRO A 103 -23.86 -7.72 9.24
N LEU A 104 -24.30 -8.73 8.50
CA LEU A 104 -24.28 -8.73 7.02
C LEU A 104 -25.55 -8.01 6.53
N PRO A 105 -25.45 -6.99 5.66
CA PRO A 105 -26.62 -6.38 5.04
C PRO A 105 -27.35 -7.37 4.11
N ASP A 106 -28.65 -7.14 3.90
CA ASP A 106 -29.44 -7.92 2.96
C ASP A 106 -28.89 -7.81 1.52
N GLY A 107 -29.08 -8.88 0.74
CA GLY A 107 -28.64 -8.95 -0.66
C GLY A 107 -27.18 -9.37 -0.85
N TYR A 108 -26.43 -9.58 0.23
CA TYR A 108 -25.06 -10.07 0.17
C TYR A 108 -24.96 -11.50 0.68
N ARG A 109 -23.99 -12.25 0.14
CA ARG A 109 -23.55 -13.54 0.69
C ARG A 109 -22.08 -13.46 1.04
N VAL A 110 -21.64 -14.27 2.01
CA VAL A 110 -20.23 -14.31 2.42
C VAL A 110 -19.70 -15.71 2.28
N LEU A 111 -18.57 -15.83 1.60
CA LEU A 111 -17.89 -17.07 1.26
C LEU A 111 -16.52 -17.11 1.94
N PRO A 112 -16.09 -18.27 2.46
CA PRO A 112 -14.69 -18.46 2.85
C PRO A 112 -13.79 -18.36 1.62
N MET A 113 -12.57 -17.88 1.80
CA MET A 113 -11.53 -17.89 0.77
C MET A 113 -10.82 -19.24 0.73
N ASP A 114 -11.59 -20.29 0.48
CA ASP A 114 -11.06 -21.63 0.29
C ASP A 114 -10.73 -21.90 -1.19
N ARG A 115 -10.24 -23.10 -1.49
CA ARG A 115 -9.95 -23.53 -2.85
C ARG A 115 -11.15 -23.36 -3.79
N HIS A 116 -12.37 -23.58 -3.32
CA HIS A 116 -13.56 -23.47 -4.18
C HIS A 116 -13.77 -22.03 -4.63
N LEU A 117 -13.65 -21.05 -3.73
CA LEU A 117 -13.67 -19.64 -4.13
C LEU A 117 -12.48 -19.31 -5.02
N LEU A 118 -11.28 -19.73 -4.62
CA LEU A 118 -10.03 -19.40 -5.30
C LEU A 118 -9.83 -20.13 -6.63
N GLU A 119 -10.58 -21.16 -6.97
CA GLU A 119 -10.59 -21.81 -8.30
C GLU A 119 -11.85 -21.47 -9.10
N GLY A 120 -12.80 -20.74 -8.50
CA GLY A 120 -14.05 -20.34 -9.12
C GLY A 120 -13.92 -19.22 -10.16
N GLU A 121 -15.09 -18.76 -10.60
CA GLU A 121 -15.27 -17.83 -11.72
C GLU A 121 -16.01 -16.54 -11.32
N LEU A 122 -16.02 -16.17 -10.03
CA LEU A 122 -16.62 -14.90 -9.61
C LEU A 122 -15.83 -13.72 -10.15
N ASP A 123 -16.53 -12.64 -10.50
CA ASP A 123 -15.90 -11.39 -10.90
C ASP A 123 -15.05 -10.86 -9.73
N GLY A 124 -13.80 -10.47 -10.02
CA GLY A 124 -12.80 -10.04 -9.03
C GLY A 124 -11.98 -11.17 -8.38
N VAL A 125 -12.21 -12.44 -8.74
CA VAL A 125 -11.40 -13.56 -8.20
C VAL A 125 -9.96 -13.54 -8.70
N ALA A 126 -9.71 -13.11 -9.93
CA ALA A 126 -8.36 -12.99 -10.49
C ALA A 126 -7.53 -11.97 -9.68
N ASP A 127 -8.08 -10.79 -9.44
CA ASP A 127 -7.47 -9.75 -8.63
C ASP A 127 -7.26 -10.21 -7.17
N LEU A 128 -8.17 -11.02 -6.63
CA LEU A 128 -8.00 -11.63 -5.31
C LEU A 128 -6.79 -12.58 -5.28
N ARG A 129 -6.65 -13.45 -6.29
CA ARG A 129 -5.49 -14.35 -6.39
C ARG A 129 -4.19 -13.55 -6.48
N GLU A 130 -4.15 -12.51 -7.29
CA GLU A 130 -2.98 -11.65 -7.42
C GLU A 130 -2.65 -10.96 -6.09
N SER A 131 -3.65 -10.42 -5.41
CA SER A 131 -3.49 -9.76 -4.10
C SER A 131 -2.99 -10.72 -3.02
N ILE A 132 -3.43 -11.99 -3.06
CA ILE A 132 -2.91 -13.04 -2.18
C ILE A 132 -1.45 -13.35 -2.54
N LEU A 133 -1.13 -13.52 -3.82
CA LEU A 133 0.24 -13.81 -4.29
C LEU A 133 1.22 -12.66 -4.02
N GLY A 134 0.73 -11.43 -3.84
CA GLY A 134 1.53 -10.30 -3.37
C GLY A 134 2.02 -10.43 -1.93
N MET A 135 1.35 -11.25 -1.10
CA MET A 135 1.65 -11.41 0.33
C MET A 135 2.13 -12.83 0.68
N TRP A 136 1.62 -13.83 -0.03
CA TRP A 136 1.86 -15.25 0.20
C TRP A 136 2.72 -15.87 -0.89
N GLN A 137 3.55 -16.85 -0.51
CA GLN A 137 4.47 -17.51 -1.44
C GLN A 137 3.76 -18.26 -2.58
N SER A 138 2.53 -18.70 -2.34
CA SER A 138 1.67 -19.38 -3.30
C SER A 138 0.24 -19.40 -2.77
N LEU A 139 -0.74 -19.67 -3.64
CA LEU A 139 -2.12 -19.93 -3.22
C LEU A 139 -2.21 -21.16 -2.30
N ALA A 140 -1.38 -22.20 -2.53
CA ALA A 140 -1.34 -23.38 -1.67
C ALA A 140 -0.84 -23.06 -0.24
N ALA A 141 0.13 -22.16 -0.11
CA ALA A 141 0.58 -21.67 1.19
C ALA A 141 -0.52 -20.87 1.91
N PHE A 142 -1.25 -20.03 1.18
CA PHE A 142 -2.43 -19.35 1.70
C PHE A 142 -3.54 -20.33 2.11
N GLU A 143 -3.84 -21.36 1.32
CA GLU A 143 -4.83 -22.38 1.68
C GLU A 143 -4.44 -23.16 2.94
N THR A 144 -3.14 -23.33 3.19
CA THR A 144 -2.62 -24.10 4.33
C THR A 144 -2.65 -23.27 5.62
N ASP A 145 -2.07 -22.07 5.58
CA ASP A 145 -1.80 -21.26 6.77
C ASP A 145 -2.66 -19.99 6.83
N GLY A 146 -3.05 -19.47 5.67
CA GLY A 146 -3.89 -18.28 5.54
C GLY A 146 -5.38 -18.60 5.62
N PHE A 147 -6.18 -17.54 5.72
CA PHE A 147 -7.63 -17.62 5.70
C PHE A 147 -8.25 -16.23 5.50
N GLY A 148 -9.53 -16.21 5.16
CA GLY A 148 -10.29 -14.98 5.00
C GLY A 148 -11.69 -15.23 4.46
N PHE A 149 -12.43 -14.13 4.30
CA PHE A 149 -13.80 -14.14 3.81
C PHE A 149 -14.02 -13.06 2.76
N ALA A 150 -14.82 -13.40 1.76
CA ALA A 150 -15.26 -12.51 0.69
C ALA A 150 -16.78 -12.31 0.79
N ALA A 151 -17.23 -11.04 0.80
CA ALA A 151 -18.61 -10.69 0.55
C ALA A 151 -18.85 -10.58 -0.96
N VAL A 152 -19.94 -11.19 -1.41
CA VAL A 152 -20.32 -11.28 -2.81
C VAL A 152 -21.71 -10.70 -2.98
N HIS A 153 -21.89 -9.89 -4.01
CA HIS A 153 -23.17 -9.39 -4.49
C HIS A 153 -23.34 -9.88 -5.92
N GLU A 154 -24.38 -10.67 -6.18
CA GLU A 154 -24.56 -11.36 -7.47
C GLU A 154 -23.33 -12.24 -7.81
N SER A 155 -22.61 -11.93 -8.91
CA SER A 155 -21.37 -12.61 -9.33
C SER A 155 -20.09 -11.90 -8.89
N LEU A 156 -20.17 -10.73 -8.24
CA LEU A 156 -19.03 -9.88 -7.95
C LEU A 156 -18.54 -9.99 -6.50
N ILE A 157 -17.23 -10.20 -6.31
CA ILE A 157 -16.58 -10.01 -5.01
C ILE A 157 -16.53 -8.50 -4.71
N VAL A 158 -17.30 -8.06 -3.71
CA VAL A 158 -17.49 -6.64 -3.38
C VAL A 158 -16.78 -6.19 -2.12
N SER A 159 -16.39 -7.13 -1.25
CA SER A 159 -15.57 -6.85 -0.08
C SER A 159 -14.79 -8.10 0.31
N ARG A 160 -13.59 -7.92 0.84
CA ARG A 160 -12.69 -9.03 1.19
C ARG A 160 -11.86 -8.66 2.41
N SER A 161 -11.69 -9.61 3.32
CA SER A 161 -10.67 -9.52 4.37
C SER A 161 -10.02 -10.86 4.60
N TYR A 162 -8.69 -10.88 4.62
CA TYR A 162 -7.89 -12.10 4.73
C TYR A 162 -6.56 -11.79 5.41
N THR A 163 -5.89 -12.84 5.88
CA THR A 163 -4.56 -12.74 6.48
C THR A 163 -3.52 -12.34 5.44
N ASP A 164 -2.76 -11.28 5.67
CA ASP A 164 -1.57 -11.00 4.87
C ASP A 164 -0.37 -11.85 5.33
N CYS A 165 -0.33 -12.20 6.62
CA CYS A 165 0.65 -13.06 7.21
C CYS A 165 0.12 -13.73 8.49
N VAL A 166 0.63 -14.93 8.75
CA VAL A 166 0.43 -15.66 10.01
C VAL A 166 1.79 -15.98 10.59
N CYS A 167 2.02 -15.64 11.85
CA CYS A 167 3.28 -15.86 12.54
C CYS A 167 3.03 -16.28 13.98
N LYS A 168 3.35 -17.54 14.28
CA LYS A 168 3.11 -18.17 15.59
C LYS A 168 1.63 -18.06 15.98
N ASP A 169 1.33 -17.39 17.09
CA ASP A 169 -0.01 -17.24 17.64
C ASP A 169 -0.69 -15.94 17.20
N ARG A 170 -0.28 -15.35 16.07
CA ARG A 170 -0.73 -14.04 15.60
C ARG A 170 -0.89 -13.99 14.10
N CYS A 171 -1.75 -13.11 13.63
CA CYS A 171 -1.84 -12.73 12.22
C CYS A 171 -2.02 -11.22 12.06
N GLU A 172 -1.77 -10.72 10.86
CA GLU A 172 -2.20 -9.40 10.41
C GLU A 172 -3.22 -9.62 9.27
N ILE A 173 -4.23 -8.75 9.18
CA ILE A 173 -5.28 -8.86 8.16
C ILE A 173 -5.32 -7.60 7.29
N VAL A 174 -5.68 -7.83 6.03
CA VAL A 174 -5.99 -6.76 5.07
C VAL A 174 -7.49 -6.67 4.84
N ILE A 175 -7.92 -5.52 4.32
CA ILE A 175 -9.29 -5.33 3.88
C ILE A 175 -9.37 -4.52 2.61
N GLU A 176 -10.36 -4.84 1.79
CA GLU A 176 -10.75 -4.01 0.67
C GLU A 176 -12.26 -4.07 0.48
N THR A 177 -12.84 -2.97 -0.01
CA THR A 177 -14.25 -2.94 -0.40
C THR A 177 -14.38 -2.16 -1.70
N HIS A 178 -15.05 -2.77 -2.67
CA HIS A 178 -15.33 -2.19 -3.97
C HIS A 178 -15.99 -0.82 -3.81
N PRO A 179 -15.55 0.23 -4.54
CA PRO A 179 -16.01 1.61 -4.34
C PRO A 179 -17.53 1.78 -4.29
N SER A 180 -18.28 1.15 -5.20
CA SER A 180 -19.75 1.22 -5.24
C SER A 180 -20.48 0.48 -4.09
N HIS A 181 -19.73 -0.24 -3.25
CA HIS A 181 -20.24 -0.98 -2.10
C HIS A 181 -19.66 -0.51 -0.76
N ARG A 182 -18.85 0.57 -0.76
CA ARG A 182 -18.36 1.22 0.47
C ARG A 182 -19.52 1.80 1.28
N LEU A 183 -19.26 2.06 2.57
CA LEU A 183 -20.21 2.64 3.54
C LEU A 183 -21.47 1.79 3.83
N LYS A 184 -21.53 0.54 3.36
CA LYS A 184 -22.63 -0.41 3.63
C LYS A 184 -22.36 -1.36 4.80
N GLY A 185 -21.22 -1.23 5.48
CA GLY A 185 -20.82 -2.10 6.60
C GLY A 185 -20.17 -3.43 6.22
N LEU A 186 -20.00 -3.72 4.92
CA LEU A 186 -19.43 -4.97 4.41
C LEU A 186 -18.01 -5.22 4.91
N GLY A 187 -17.15 -4.19 4.86
CA GLY A 187 -15.78 -4.31 5.35
C GLY A 187 -15.73 -4.73 6.83
N ALA A 188 -16.51 -4.08 7.69
CA ALA A 188 -16.56 -4.44 9.10
C ALA A 188 -17.08 -5.87 9.31
N HIS A 189 -18.06 -6.31 8.50
CA HIS A 189 -18.55 -7.69 8.51
C HIS A 189 -17.43 -8.69 8.20
N VAL A 190 -16.80 -8.60 7.03
CA VAL A 190 -15.76 -9.58 6.64
C VAL A 190 -14.55 -9.51 7.55
N ALA A 191 -14.14 -8.33 8.02
CA ALA A 191 -13.04 -8.19 8.99
C ALA A 191 -13.34 -8.87 10.33
N SER A 192 -14.53 -8.63 10.89
CA SER A 192 -14.93 -9.27 12.16
C SER A 192 -15.00 -10.79 12.02
N ARG A 193 -15.47 -11.28 10.86
CA ARG A 193 -15.53 -12.71 10.56
C ARG A 193 -14.13 -13.33 10.43
N THR A 194 -13.22 -12.67 9.71
CA THR A 194 -11.82 -13.11 9.61
C THR A 194 -11.13 -13.09 10.98
N ALA A 195 -11.38 -12.08 11.82
CA ALA A 195 -10.82 -12.04 13.16
C ALA A 195 -11.34 -13.18 14.05
N ASN A 196 -12.64 -13.50 13.99
CA ASN A 196 -13.20 -14.63 14.73
C ASN A 196 -12.64 -15.97 14.27
N GLU A 197 -12.48 -16.17 12.96
CA GLU A 197 -11.82 -17.37 12.41
C GLU A 197 -10.38 -17.51 12.92
N ALA A 198 -9.64 -16.40 13.03
CA ALA A 198 -8.29 -16.41 13.61
C ALA A 198 -8.29 -16.97 15.04
N PHE A 199 -9.26 -16.55 15.85
CA PHE A 199 -9.42 -17.00 17.23
C PHE A 199 -9.88 -18.46 17.33
N GLU A 200 -10.79 -18.89 16.45
CA GLU A 200 -11.22 -20.29 16.35
C GLU A 200 -10.06 -21.22 15.96
N ARG A 201 -9.12 -20.72 15.14
CA ARG A 201 -7.86 -21.41 14.79
C ARG A 201 -6.80 -21.39 15.90
N GLY A 202 -7.10 -20.80 17.06
CA GLY A 202 -6.19 -20.78 18.22
C GLY A 202 -5.15 -19.66 18.19
N LEU A 203 -5.31 -18.64 17.32
CA LEU A 203 -4.49 -17.43 17.40
C LEU A 203 -4.96 -16.56 18.57
N ASN A 204 -4.05 -15.78 19.15
CA ASN A 204 -4.33 -14.94 20.33
C ASN A 204 -4.45 -13.46 19.99
N ARG A 205 -3.99 -13.04 18.80
CA ARG A 205 -3.97 -11.64 18.39
C ARG A 205 -4.09 -11.50 16.88
N VAL A 206 -5.02 -10.64 16.47
CA VAL A 206 -5.17 -10.19 15.08
C VAL A 206 -4.73 -8.73 15.02
N GLY A 207 -3.83 -8.41 14.10
CA GLY A 207 -3.36 -7.06 13.87
C GLY A 207 -3.97 -6.44 12.62
N TRP A 208 -3.95 -5.11 12.62
CA TRP A 208 -4.40 -4.27 11.52
C TRP A 208 -3.50 -3.04 11.45
N MET A 209 -3.18 -2.60 10.24
CA MET A 209 -2.43 -1.36 10.02
C MET A 209 -3.22 -0.41 9.12
N SER A 210 -3.19 0.87 9.45
CA SER A 210 -3.89 1.90 8.68
C SER A 210 -3.09 3.19 8.68
N TRP A 211 -3.06 3.92 7.56
CA TRP A 211 -2.55 5.29 7.58
C TRP A 211 -3.41 6.16 8.50
N ALA A 212 -2.80 7.10 9.21
CA ALA A 212 -3.51 7.97 10.15
C ALA A 212 -4.57 8.85 9.46
N ASN A 213 -4.40 9.15 8.16
CA ASN A 213 -5.36 9.89 7.35
C ASN A 213 -6.45 8.99 6.71
N ASN A 214 -6.34 7.66 6.78
CA ASN A 214 -7.34 6.76 6.22
C ASN A 214 -8.52 6.56 7.20
N ALA A 215 -9.39 7.57 7.26
CA ALA A 215 -10.56 7.58 8.13
C ALA A 215 -11.49 6.38 7.90
N GLY A 216 -11.60 5.90 6.66
CA GLY A 216 -12.43 4.75 6.30
C GLY A 216 -11.93 3.45 6.95
N SER A 217 -10.63 3.15 6.79
CA SER A 217 -9.99 1.97 7.38
C SER A 217 -10.01 2.02 8.91
N ILE A 218 -9.77 3.18 9.51
CA ILE A 218 -9.87 3.38 10.98
C ILE A 218 -11.29 3.15 11.48
N ALA A 219 -12.31 3.64 10.78
CA ALA A 219 -13.70 3.43 11.17
C ALA A 219 -14.10 1.95 11.08
N VAL A 220 -13.65 1.25 10.04
CA VAL A 220 -13.88 -0.18 9.87
C VAL A 220 -13.19 -0.99 10.96
N SER A 221 -11.92 -0.71 11.27
CA SER A 221 -11.16 -1.45 12.29
C SER A 221 -11.83 -1.33 13.67
N LYS A 222 -12.23 -0.11 14.07
CA LYS A 222 -12.95 0.14 15.33
C LYS A 222 -14.28 -0.61 15.38
N LYS A 223 -15.06 -0.58 14.29
CA LYS A 223 -16.34 -1.29 14.20
C LYS A 223 -16.17 -2.80 14.28
N ALA A 224 -15.09 -3.33 13.72
CA ALA A 224 -14.74 -4.75 13.80
C ALA A 224 -14.13 -5.18 15.16
N GLY A 225 -13.95 -4.24 16.10
CA GLY A 225 -13.49 -4.55 17.45
C GLY A 225 -12.00 -4.35 17.72
N PHE A 226 -11.28 -3.76 16.78
CA PHE A 226 -9.87 -3.48 16.95
C PHE A 226 -9.67 -2.20 17.77
N SER A 227 -8.68 -2.23 18.67
CA SER A 227 -8.25 -1.05 19.43
C SER A 227 -6.87 -0.61 18.97
N GLU A 228 -6.63 0.70 18.97
CA GLU A 228 -5.31 1.24 18.65
C GLU A 228 -4.28 0.80 19.69
N THR A 229 -3.09 0.45 19.22
CA THR A 229 -1.99 -0.03 20.05
C THR A 229 -0.77 0.87 20.02
N CYS A 230 -0.50 1.49 18.87
CA CYS A 230 0.53 2.51 18.71
C CYS A 230 0.35 3.26 17.40
N GLU A 231 0.98 4.43 17.32
CA GLU A 231 1.22 5.20 16.11
C GLU A 231 2.73 5.37 15.92
N TYR A 232 3.18 5.40 14.67
CA TYR A 232 4.59 5.60 14.34
C TYR A 232 4.76 6.27 12.98
N ASP A 233 5.93 6.90 12.81
CA ASP A 233 6.30 7.56 11.56
C ASP A 233 6.69 6.53 10.49
N VAL A 234 6.21 6.80 9.27
CA VAL A 234 6.62 6.10 8.06
C VAL A 234 7.18 7.13 7.09
N TYR A 235 8.34 6.81 6.54
CA TYR A 235 9.06 7.65 5.60
C TYR A 235 8.91 7.07 4.20
N ILE A 236 8.36 7.86 3.28
CA ILE A 236 8.04 7.42 1.92
C ILE A 236 8.53 8.41 0.86
N THR A 237 8.71 7.93 -0.36
CA THR A 237 8.93 8.77 -1.56
C THR A 237 7.83 8.63 -2.60
N HIS A 238 6.74 7.98 -2.21
CA HIS A 238 5.58 7.73 -3.05
C HIS A 238 4.33 8.35 -2.44
N TRP A 239 3.22 8.07 -3.11
CA TRP A 239 1.86 8.45 -2.76
C TRP A 239 1.53 8.27 -1.25
N PRO A 240 1.13 9.34 -0.52
CA PRO A 240 0.88 9.34 0.92
C PRO A 240 -0.58 9.02 1.31
N ALA A 241 -1.30 8.27 0.48
CA ALA A 241 -2.69 7.89 0.71
C ALA A 241 -2.96 6.46 0.21
N GLU A 242 -3.99 5.79 0.72
CA GLU A 242 -4.47 4.51 0.17
C GLU A 242 -5.66 4.72 -0.77
N ASN A 243 -6.42 5.78 -0.54
CA ASN A 243 -7.58 6.16 -1.35
C ASN A 243 -7.53 7.66 -1.70
N PRO A 244 -8.10 8.06 -2.85
CA PRO A 244 -8.24 9.47 -3.20
C PRO A 244 -8.95 10.32 -2.14
N GLU A 245 -9.89 9.73 -1.38
CA GLU A 245 -10.62 10.42 -0.31
C GLU A 245 -9.85 10.61 1.00
N ASP A 246 -8.65 10.02 1.15
CA ASP A 246 -7.84 10.13 2.38
C ASP A 246 -7.20 11.53 2.54
N MET A 247 -7.22 12.35 1.49
CA MET A 247 -6.67 13.71 1.49
C MET A 247 -7.60 14.68 0.75
N THR A 248 -7.56 15.93 1.17
CA THR A 248 -8.25 17.04 0.50
C THR A 248 -7.48 17.51 -0.74
N ALA A 249 -8.17 18.23 -1.64
CA ALA A 249 -7.54 18.85 -2.81
C ALA A 249 -6.38 19.79 -2.44
N ASP A 250 -6.48 20.49 -1.30
CA ASP A 250 -5.43 21.39 -0.82
C ASP A 250 -4.21 20.63 -0.28
N GLU A 251 -4.43 19.50 0.40
CA GLU A 251 -3.35 18.61 0.83
C GLU A 251 -2.64 17.95 -0.36
N PHE A 252 -3.39 17.54 -1.40
CA PHE A 252 -2.79 17.06 -2.64
C PHE A 252 -1.98 18.16 -3.35
N ARG A 253 -2.49 19.40 -3.38
CA ARG A 253 -1.74 20.55 -3.92
C ARG A 253 -0.45 20.80 -3.15
N ALA A 254 -0.52 20.80 -1.82
CA ALA A 254 0.65 20.98 -0.96
C ALA A 254 1.68 19.87 -1.18
N PHE A 255 1.23 18.61 -1.20
CA PHE A 255 2.08 17.47 -1.52
C PHE A 255 2.75 17.62 -2.89
N ALA A 256 1.99 17.94 -3.95
CA ALA A 256 2.53 18.08 -5.29
C ALA A 256 3.59 19.19 -5.39
N LEU A 257 3.34 20.36 -4.77
CA LEU A 257 4.31 21.45 -4.71
C LEU A 257 5.60 21.04 -4.01
N ASP A 258 5.51 20.36 -2.88
CA ASP A 258 6.68 19.91 -2.12
C ASP A 258 7.42 18.77 -2.84
N TYR A 259 6.68 17.86 -3.48
CA TYR A 259 7.21 16.77 -4.30
C TYR A 259 8.00 17.32 -5.50
N GLU A 260 7.48 18.34 -6.18
CA GLU A 260 8.16 18.93 -7.34
C GLU A 260 9.39 19.76 -6.96
N LYS A 261 9.39 20.46 -5.83
CA LYS A 261 10.59 21.17 -5.33
C LYS A 261 11.78 20.21 -5.24
N GLN A 262 11.51 18.96 -4.89
CA GLN A 262 12.54 17.94 -4.73
C GLN A 262 13.23 17.58 -6.06
N PHE A 263 12.55 17.75 -7.22
CA PHE A 263 13.16 17.51 -8.54
C PHE A 263 14.34 18.45 -8.83
N SER A 264 14.37 19.63 -8.19
CA SER A 264 15.46 20.60 -8.34
C SER A 264 16.68 20.25 -7.50
N VAL A 265 16.50 19.48 -6.42
CA VAL A 265 17.58 19.04 -5.52
C VAL A 265 18.19 17.73 -6.03
N ARG A 266 17.33 16.82 -6.49
CA ARG A 266 17.74 15.55 -7.10
C ARG A 266 16.80 15.24 -8.27
N PRO A 267 17.22 15.49 -9.51
CA PRO A 267 16.41 15.14 -10.67
C PRO A 267 16.09 13.64 -10.66
N PRO A 268 14.86 13.21 -10.97
CA PRO A 268 14.52 11.80 -11.14
C PRO A 268 15.53 11.12 -12.05
N SER A 269 16.11 9.99 -11.61
CA SER A 269 17.19 9.27 -12.28
C SER A 269 16.73 8.57 -13.57
N GLY A 270 16.27 9.35 -14.55
CA GLY A 270 15.65 8.86 -15.78
C GLY A 270 14.28 8.21 -15.58
N SER A 271 13.84 7.96 -14.35
CA SER A 271 12.52 7.41 -14.04
C SER A 271 11.45 8.47 -14.31
N GLY A 272 10.48 8.18 -15.18
CA GLY A 272 9.30 9.03 -15.36
C GLY A 272 8.24 8.83 -14.26
N TYR A 273 8.46 7.88 -13.36
CA TYR A 273 7.55 7.55 -12.26
C TYR A 273 7.27 8.72 -11.29
N PRO A 274 8.27 9.50 -10.82
CA PRO A 274 8.00 10.65 -9.96
C PRO A 274 7.11 11.69 -10.64
N HIS A 275 7.20 11.84 -11.95
CA HIS A 275 6.31 12.72 -12.70
C HIS A 275 4.86 12.20 -12.71
N VAL A 276 4.65 10.88 -12.74
CA VAL A 276 3.31 10.30 -12.60
C VAL A 276 2.76 10.55 -11.20
N VAL A 277 3.55 10.34 -10.14
CA VAL A 277 3.11 10.62 -8.76
C VAL A 277 2.67 12.08 -8.60
N ALA A 278 3.47 13.02 -9.12
CA ALA A 278 3.11 14.44 -9.12
C ALA A 278 1.84 14.73 -9.96
N ALA A 279 1.71 14.10 -11.14
CA ALA A 279 0.53 14.24 -11.99
C ALA A 279 -0.76 13.77 -11.30
N MET A 280 -0.72 12.63 -10.61
CA MET A 280 -1.84 12.09 -9.85
C MET A 280 -2.28 13.09 -8.77
N ALA A 281 -1.32 13.65 -8.04
CA ALA A 281 -1.60 14.63 -6.98
C ALA A 281 -2.24 15.89 -7.56
N TRP A 282 -1.73 16.40 -8.69
CA TRP A 282 -2.34 17.54 -9.37
C TRP A 282 -3.75 17.26 -9.88
N ALA A 283 -4.01 16.06 -10.40
CA ALA A 283 -5.34 15.68 -10.86
C ALA A 283 -6.35 15.69 -9.71
N LEU A 284 -5.97 15.13 -8.54
CA LEU A 284 -6.82 15.12 -7.35
C LEU A 284 -6.96 16.50 -6.70
N ALA A 285 -5.94 17.36 -6.84
CA ALA A 285 -6.02 18.79 -6.53
C ALA A 285 -6.88 19.60 -7.52
N SER A 286 -7.37 18.98 -8.60
CA SER A 286 -8.13 19.62 -9.70
C SER A 286 -7.32 20.64 -10.50
N GLU A 287 -6.00 20.46 -10.58
CA GLU A 287 -5.05 21.34 -11.28
C GLU A 287 -4.64 20.72 -12.63
N GLY A 288 -5.57 20.74 -13.60
CA GLY A 288 -5.39 20.03 -14.88
C GLY A 288 -4.16 20.45 -15.68
N LYS A 289 -3.75 21.73 -15.62
CA LYS A 289 -2.54 22.21 -16.32
C LYS A 289 -1.27 21.58 -15.75
N ALA A 290 -1.08 21.65 -14.43
CA ALA A 290 0.10 21.09 -13.77
C ALA A 290 0.15 19.56 -13.92
N CYS A 291 -1.01 18.90 -13.84
CA CYS A 291 -1.14 17.48 -14.13
C CYS A 291 -0.60 17.12 -15.54
N ARG A 292 -1.09 17.81 -16.58
CA ARG A 292 -0.63 17.58 -17.97
C ARG A 292 0.87 17.84 -18.13
N GLU A 293 1.40 18.88 -17.52
CA GLU A 293 2.84 19.18 -17.59
C GLU A 293 3.69 18.03 -17.04
N GLN A 294 3.27 17.44 -15.93
CA GLN A 294 3.97 16.28 -15.35
C GLN A 294 3.79 15.01 -16.18
N LEU A 295 2.59 14.72 -16.70
CA LEU A 295 2.37 13.60 -17.61
C LEU A 295 3.23 13.71 -18.87
N ASN A 296 3.32 14.90 -19.48
CA ASN A 296 4.20 15.12 -20.64
C ASN A 296 5.67 14.82 -20.30
N ARG A 297 6.15 15.20 -19.11
CA ARG A 297 7.52 14.87 -18.66
C ARG A 297 7.73 13.37 -18.46
N ALA A 298 6.71 12.64 -18.03
CA ALA A 298 6.73 11.18 -17.92
C ALA A 298 6.79 10.50 -19.29
N ILE A 299 6.07 11.03 -20.28
CA ILE A 299 6.11 10.59 -21.69
C ILE A 299 7.47 10.89 -22.32
N ASP A 300 8.01 12.10 -22.12
CA ASP A 300 9.33 12.50 -22.65
C ASP A 300 10.46 11.59 -22.15
N ARG A 301 10.28 11.00 -20.96
CA ARG A 301 11.21 10.04 -20.34
C ARG A 301 10.94 8.59 -20.77
N GLY A 302 9.94 8.35 -21.62
CA GLY A 302 9.56 7.03 -22.09
C GLY A 302 8.99 6.11 -21.01
N TRP A 303 8.52 6.67 -19.89
CA TRP A 303 7.95 5.88 -18.79
C TRP A 303 6.45 5.64 -18.98
N LEU A 304 5.71 6.70 -19.32
CA LEU A 304 4.30 6.62 -19.68
C LEU A 304 4.19 6.46 -21.19
N LYS A 305 3.66 5.31 -21.65
CA LYS A 305 3.74 4.90 -23.07
C LYS A 305 2.39 4.73 -23.73
N THR A 306 1.37 4.33 -22.98
CA THR A 306 0.05 3.99 -23.54
C THR A 306 -1.06 4.66 -22.75
N LEU A 307 -2.22 4.79 -23.41
CA LEU A 307 -3.43 5.29 -22.78
C LEU A 307 -3.92 4.33 -21.69
N ASP A 308 -3.84 3.02 -21.93
CA ASP A 308 -4.21 1.98 -20.96
C ASP A 308 -3.41 2.13 -19.66
N GLN A 309 -2.09 2.34 -19.77
CA GLN A 309 -1.23 2.59 -18.60
C GLN A 309 -1.68 3.84 -17.84
N LEU A 310 -2.10 4.90 -18.53
CA LEU A 310 -2.60 6.11 -17.88
C LEU A 310 -3.96 5.86 -17.19
N GLN A 311 -4.84 5.08 -17.81
CA GLN A 311 -6.14 4.72 -17.24
C GLN A 311 -5.99 3.85 -15.98
N GLU A 312 -5.05 2.91 -15.98
CA GLU A 312 -4.74 2.08 -14.82
C GLU A 312 -4.15 2.91 -13.66
N LEU A 313 -3.27 3.85 -13.96
CA LEU A 313 -2.57 4.63 -12.93
C LEU A 313 -3.39 5.80 -12.38
N LEU A 314 -4.29 6.37 -13.18
CA LEU A 314 -5.09 7.53 -12.80
C LEU A 314 -6.52 7.43 -13.36
N PRO A 315 -7.30 6.44 -12.92
CA PRO A 315 -8.68 6.26 -13.37
C PRO A 315 -9.56 7.48 -13.04
N GLU A 316 -9.24 8.22 -11.97
CA GLU A 316 -9.98 9.41 -11.53
C GLU A 316 -9.96 10.54 -12.56
N LEU A 317 -8.95 10.57 -13.42
CA LEU A 317 -8.88 11.52 -14.54
C LEU A 317 -10.02 11.30 -15.54
N PHE A 318 -10.40 10.05 -15.76
CA PHE A 318 -11.39 9.64 -16.76
C PHE A 318 -12.83 9.68 -16.25
N LEU A 319 -13.01 9.64 -14.92
CA LEU A 319 -14.32 9.83 -14.29
C LEU A 319 -14.84 11.27 -14.42
N ARG A 320 -13.96 12.23 -14.71
CA ARG A 320 -14.30 13.64 -14.94
C ARG A 320 -14.47 13.87 -16.44
N GLY A 321 -15.68 13.64 -16.97
CA GLY A 321 -15.99 13.66 -18.41
C GLY A 321 -15.55 14.92 -19.19
N THR A 322 -15.24 16.03 -18.52
CA THR A 322 -14.73 17.27 -19.12
C THR A 322 -13.27 17.18 -19.62
N VAL A 323 -12.51 16.17 -19.19
CA VAL A 323 -11.10 15.99 -19.59
C VAL A 323 -10.98 15.56 -21.05
N LEU A 324 -11.92 14.75 -21.54
CA LEU A 324 -11.88 14.16 -22.89
C LEU A 324 -12.18 15.16 -24.01
N GLU A 325 -12.74 16.34 -23.68
CA GLU A 325 -13.17 17.35 -24.65
C GLU A 325 -12.16 18.50 -24.83
N SER A 326 -11.11 18.57 -23.99
CA SER A 326 -10.11 19.64 -24.06
C SER A 326 -9.01 19.33 -25.08
N THR A 327 -8.72 20.28 -25.96
CA THR A 327 -7.69 20.18 -27.00
C THR A 327 -6.32 19.81 -26.44
N GLU A 328 -5.97 20.30 -25.26
CA GLU A 328 -4.69 19.99 -24.60
C GLU A 328 -4.61 18.55 -24.10
N TRP A 329 -5.72 17.97 -23.68
CA TRP A 329 -5.80 16.57 -23.28
C TRP A 329 -5.82 15.65 -24.49
N ILE A 330 -6.56 16.00 -25.54
CA ILE A 330 -6.52 15.30 -26.83
C ILE A 330 -5.08 15.24 -27.37
N ALA A 331 -4.36 16.37 -27.33
CA ALA A 331 -2.96 16.42 -27.75
C ALA A 331 -2.05 15.51 -26.90
N LEU A 332 -2.29 15.41 -25.60
CA LEU A 332 -1.55 14.49 -24.71
C LEU A 332 -1.85 13.03 -25.04
N PHE A 333 -3.13 12.67 -25.21
CA PHE A 333 -3.53 11.29 -25.53
C PHE A 333 -2.97 10.84 -26.89
N ALA A 334 -2.92 11.72 -27.89
CA ALA A 334 -2.29 11.43 -29.18
C ALA A 334 -0.80 11.06 -29.05
N ARG A 335 -0.10 11.48 -27.98
CA ARG A 335 1.29 11.07 -27.71
C ARG A 335 1.40 9.65 -27.13
N LEU A 336 0.31 9.11 -26.61
CA LEU A 336 0.22 7.78 -26.00
C LEU A 336 -0.41 6.75 -26.95
N GLU A 337 -0.95 7.21 -28.08
CA GLU A 337 -1.40 6.31 -29.15
C GLU A 337 -0.19 5.69 -29.85
N PRO A 338 -0.22 4.39 -30.17
CA PRO A 338 0.83 3.77 -30.97
C PRO A 338 0.94 4.51 -32.30
N ALA A 339 2.15 4.88 -32.70
CA ALA A 339 2.39 5.46 -34.01
C ALA A 339 1.78 4.54 -35.07
N ALA A 340 0.87 5.06 -35.89
CA ALA A 340 0.25 4.31 -36.96
C ALA A 340 1.34 3.59 -37.75
N THR A 341 1.39 2.26 -37.64
CA THR A 341 2.30 1.45 -38.42
C THR A 341 1.95 1.69 -39.88
N GLY A 342 2.79 2.45 -40.57
CA GLY A 342 2.64 2.71 -41.99
C GLY A 342 2.51 1.38 -42.72
N SER A 343 1.38 1.22 -43.41
CA SER A 343 1.05 0.15 -44.34
C SER A 343 2.10 -0.01 -45.44
#